data_AF-A0A6P3ZR78-F1
#
_entry.id   AF-A0A6P3ZR78-F1
#
_cell.length_a   1.000
_cell.length_b   1.000
_cell.length_c   1.000
_cell.angle_alpha   90.00
_cell.angle_beta   90.00
_cell.angle_gamma   90.00
#
_symmetry.space_group_name_H-M   'P 1'
#
loop_
_entity.id
_entity.type
_entity.pdbx_description
1 polymer ?
#
loop_
_entity_poly.entity_id
_entity_poly.type
_entity_poly.pdbx_seq_one_letter_code
_entity_poly.pdbx_strand_id
1 'polypeptide(L)' 'MDDKDREETPNRHGKASVTRKGKRFVKPSKVTKDMDTDREVTKFINYCNEVKAATAANKEGGQLSIVKPLPESDSGAKK' A
#
# COMPACT_ATOMS: atom_id res chain seq x y z
N MET A 1 -10.63 -19.58 10.61
CA MET A 1 -10.20 -18.18 10.74
C MET A 1 -10.66 -17.48 9.49
N ASP A 2 -11.74 -16.73 9.68
CA ASP A 2 -12.64 -16.19 8.68
C ASP A 2 -11.96 -15.11 7.83
N ASP A 3 -11.99 -15.27 6.50
CA ASP A 3 -11.74 -14.18 5.54
C ASP A 3 -12.92 -13.19 5.63
N LYS A 4 -12.99 -12.47 6.75
CA LYS A 4 -14.00 -11.46 7.02
C LYS A 4 -13.54 -10.14 6.38
N ASP A 5 -14.24 -9.80 5.29
CA ASP A 5 -14.42 -8.44 4.76
C ASP A 5 -13.17 -7.75 4.19
N ARG A 6 -12.77 -8.14 2.97
CA ARG A 6 -12.05 -7.20 2.09
C ARG A 6 -13.09 -6.22 1.55
N GLU A 7 -13.14 -5.03 2.13
CA GLU A 7 -14.04 -3.95 1.72
C GLU A 7 -13.81 -3.62 0.24
N GLU A 8 -14.80 -3.96 -0.61
CA GLU A 8 -14.74 -3.66 -2.03
C GLU A 8 -14.82 -2.14 -2.21
N THR A 9 -13.77 -1.54 -2.75
CA THR A 9 -13.77 -0.10 -3.00
C THR A 9 -14.86 0.23 -4.02
N PRO A 10 -15.75 1.20 -3.73
CA PRO A 10 -16.78 1.59 -4.68
C PRO A 10 -16.12 2.08 -5.97
N ASN A 11 -16.66 1.67 -7.12
CA ASN A 11 -16.37 2.36 -8.39
C ASN A 11 -16.59 3.87 -8.18
N ARG A 12 -15.86 4.74 -8.90
CA ARG A 12 -15.88 6.21 -8.80
C ARG A 12 -17.27 6.86 -8.80
N HIS A 13 -18.31 6.11 -9.19
CA HIS A 13 -19.72 6.51 -9.22
C HIS A 13 -20.61 5.82 -8.16
N GLY A 14 -20.03 5.20 -7.13
CA GLY A 14 -20.75 4.52 -6.04
C GLY A 14 -21.56 3.27 -6.45
N LYS A 15 -21.47 2.86 -7.72
CA LYS A 15 -22.21 1.69 -8.22
C LYS A 15 -21.48 0.41 -7.80
N ALA A 16 -22.23 -0.53 -7.22
CA ALA A 16 -21.74 -1.87 -6.94
C ALA A 16 -21.22 -2.53 -8.23
N SER A 17 -20.16 -3.34 -8.10
CA SER A 17 -19.58 -4.07 -9.22
C SER A 17 -20.63 -5.01 -9.83
N VAL A 18 -21.06 -4.74 -11.07
CA VAL A 18 -22.05 -5.59 -11.73
C VAL A 18 -21.34 -6.87 -12.18
N THR A 19 -21.47 -7.93 -11.38
CA THR A 19 -21.10 -9.28 -11.82
C THR A 19 -22.15 -9.76 -12.82
N ARG A 20 -21.79 -9.80 -14.11
CA ARG A 20 -22.65 -10.34 -15.17
C ARG A 20 -23.07 -11.77 -14.79
N LYS A 21 -24.36 -12.12 -14.94
CA LYS A 21 -24.88 -13.48 -14.67
C LYS A 21 -23.94 -14.53 -15.28
N GLY A 22 -23.40 -15.43 -14.44
CA GLY A 22 -22.45 -16.47 -14.84
C GLY A 22 -20.96 -16.15 -14.62
N LYS A 23 -20.57 -14.88 -14.40
CA LYS A 23 -19.23 -14.54 -13.92
C LYS A 23 -19.22 -14.52 -12.40
N ARG A 24 -18.78 -15.61 -11.79
CA ARG A 24 -18.46 -15.68 -10.36
C ARG A 24 -16.94 -15.79 -10.23
N PHE A 25 -16.34 -14.92 -9.43
CA PHE A 25 -14.99 -15.18 -8.95
C PHE A 25 -15.10 -16.25 -7.86
N VAL A 26 -14.92 -17.51 -8.26
CA VAL A 26 -14.90 -18.64 -7.33
C VAL A 26 -13.44 -18.91 -7.02
N LYS A 27 -13.03 -18.75 -5.75
CA LYS A 27 -11.70 -19.18 -5.32
C LYS A 27 -11.55 -20.68 -5.68
N PRO A 28 -10.43 -21.09 -6.29
CA PRO A 28 -10.22 -22.48 -6.66
C PRO A 28 -10.31 -23.36 -5.41
N SER A 29 -11.07 -24.44 -5.50
CA SER A 29 -11.37 -25.34 -4.38
C SER A 29 -10.16 -26.15 -3.92
N LYS A 30 -9.14 -26.28 -4.78
CA LYS A 30 -7.87 -26.94 -4.48
C LYS A 30 -6.75 -25.99 -4.88
N VAL A 31 -5.84 -25.76 -3.95
CA VAL A 31 -4.59 -25.05 -4.21
C VAL A 31 -3.55 -26.10 -4.58
N THR A 32 -2.97 -25.98 -5.78
CA THR A 32 -1.87 -26.85 -6.22
C THR A 32 -0.53 -26.20 -5.88
N LYS A 33 0.54 -27.00 -5.83
CA LYS A 33 1.90 -26.49 -5.59
C LYS A 33 2.31 -25.41 -6.60
N ASP A 34 1.95 -25.61 -7.87
CA ASP A 34 2.23 -24.63 -8.93
C ASP A 34 1.54 -23.28 -8.68
N MET A 35 0.32 -23.30 -8.13
CA MET A 35 -0.38 -22.06 -7.75
C MET A 35 0.31 -21.33 -6.61
N ASP A 36 0.91 -22.06 -5.67
CA ASP A 36 1.65 -21.44 -4.58
C ASP A 36 2.99 -20.87 -5.06
N THR A 37 3.69 -21.56 -5.96
CA THR A 37 4.89 -21.01 -6.60
C THR A 37 4.56 -19.76 -7.41
N ASP A 38 3.46 -19.75 -8.17
CA ASP A 38 3.03 -18.58 -8.92
C ASP A 38 2.70 -17.38 -8.01
N ARG A 39 2.08 -17.65 -6.85
CA ARG A 39 1.81 -16.63 -5.84
C ARG A 39 3.09 -16.06 -5.25
N GLU A 40 4.08 -16.89 -4.94
CA GLU A 40 5.37 -16.47 -4.41
C GLU A 40 6.13 -15.60 -5.42
N VAL A 41 6.18 -16.02 -6.69
CA VAL A 41 6.78 -15.24 -7.78
C VAL A 41 6.08 -13.89 -7.92
N THR A 42 4.74 -13.87 -7.92
CA THR A 42 3.96 -12.63 -8.02
C THR A 42 4.24 -11.69 -6.84
N LYS A 43 4.28 -12.21 -5.62
CA LYS A 43 4.60 -11.42 -4.41
C LYS A 43 5.99 -10.80 -4.51
N PHE A 44 6.98 -11.59 -4.96
CA PHE A 44 8.35 -11.12 -5.13
C PHE A 44 8.44 -9.98 -6.15
N ILE A 45 7.80 -10.14 -7.32
CA ILE A 45 7.77 -9.11 -8.37
C ILE A 45 7.14 -7.82 -7.84
N ASN A 46 6.01 -7.93 -7.13
CA ASN A 46 5.33 -6.75 -6.55
C ASN A 46 6.22 -6.05 -5.53
N TYR A 47 6.84 -6.79 -4.61
CA TYR A 47 7.78 -6.24 -3.64
C TYR A 47 8.92 -5.49 -4.32
N CYS A 48 9.53 -6.07 -5.36
CA CYS A 48 10.59 -5.41 -6.12
C CYS A 48 10.11 -4.11 -6.79
N ASN A 49 8.90 -4.10 -7.34
CA ASN A 49 8.33 -2.90 -7.97
C ASN A 49 8.02 -1.81 -6.95
N GLU A 50 7.47 -2.18 -5.80
CA GLU A 50 7.21 -1.26 -4.69
C GLU A 50 8.50 -0.64 -4.15
N VAL A 51 9.52 -1.44 -3.89
CA VAL A 51 10.83 -0.94 -3.42
C VAL A 51 11.47 -0.02 -4.46
N LYS A 52 11.40 -0.37 -5.76
CA LYS A 52 11.91 0.50 -6.83
C LYS A 52 11.17 1.83 -6.88
N ALA A 53 9.83 1.81 -6.79
CA ALA A 53 9.01 3.01 -6.78
C ALA A 53 9.31 3.89 -5.55
N ALA A 54 9.38 3.29 -4.36
CA ALA A 54 9.73 3.99 -3.14
C ALA A 54 11.14 4.60 -3.23
N THR A 55 12.11 3.87 -3.75
CA THR A 55 13.49 4.36 -3.92
C THR A 55 13.55 5.51 -4.92
N ALA A 56 12.82 5.44 -6.04
CA ALA A 56 12.76 6.52 -7.01
C ALA A 56 12.16 7.79 -6.40
N ALA A 57 11.05 7.66 -5.67
CA ALA A 57 10.40 8.78 -4.97
C ALA A 57 11.31 9.40 -3.90
N ASN A 58 12.05 8.59 -3.13
CA ASN A 58 13.02 9.10 -2.14
C ASN A 58 14.24 9.77 -2.79
N LYS A 59 14.60 9.40 -4.02
CA LYS A 59 15.68 10.07 -4.76
C LYS A 59 15.21 11.40 -5.38
N GLU A 60 13.97 11.46 -5.87
CA GLU A 60 13.39 12.72 -6.40
C GLU A 60 12.94 13.68 -5.29
N GLY A 61 12.57 13.18 -4.11
CA GLY A 61 12.32 13.97 -2.91
C GLY A 61 13.64 14.34 -2.24
N GLY A 62 14.19 15.51 -2.59
CA GLY A 62 15.43 16.03 -2.02
C GLY A 62 15.51 15.93 -0.49
N GLN A 63 16.74 15.77 0.02
CA GLN A 63 17.06 15.63 1.43
C GLN A 63 16.37 16.73 2.25
N LEU A 64 15.33 16.36 3.01
CA LEU A 64 14.65 17.30 3.90
C LEU A 64 15.64 17.68 5.01
N SER A 65 16.21 18.89 4.92
CA SER A 65 17.02 19.42 6.01
C SER A 65 16.12 19.67 7.20
N ILE A 66 16.24 18.86 8.25
CA ILE A 66 15.63 19.18 9.53
C ILE A 66 16.39 20.40 10.06
N VAL A 67 15.81 21.59 9.88
CA VAL A 67 16.33 22.81 10.50
C VAL A 67 16.14 22.62 12.00
N LYS A 68 17.25 22.48 12.74
CA LYS A 68 17.24 22.51 14.20
C LYS A 68 16.61 23.83 14.62
N PRO A 69 15.50 23.84 15.38
CA PRO A 69 15.03 25.08 15.98
C PRO A 69 16.13 25.58 16.92
N LEU A 70 16.48 26.86 16.76
CA LEU A 70 17.43 27.55 17.63
C LEU A 70 16.89 27.45 19.08
N PRO A 71 17.71 27.12 20.09
CA PRO A 71 17.24 27.21 21.47
C PRO A 71 16.82 28.66 21.69
N GLU A 72 15.55 28.88 22.04
CA GLU A 72 15.06 30.19 22.43
C GLU A 72 15.93 30.69 23.58
N SER A 73 16.70 31.74 23.31
CA SER A 73 17.33 32.53 24.35
C SER A 73 16.20 33.24 25.09
N ASP A 74 15.79 32.70 26.23
CA ASP A 74 14.91 33.37 27.19
C ASP A 74 15.69 34.53 27.82
N SER A 75 15.73 35.65 27.09
CA SER A 75 16.35 36.90 27.53
C SER A 75 15.29 37.80 28.17
N GLY A 76 15.14 37.64 29.48
CA GLY A 76 14.88 38.76 30.39
C GLY A 76 13.43 39.23 30.49
N ALA A 77 12.65 38.57 31.33
CA ALA A 77 11.51 39.21 31.99
C ALA A 77 12.02 40.09 33.14
N LYS A 78 12.04 41.40 32.94
CA LYS A 78 12.07 42.36 34.05
C LYS A 78 10.72 42.34 34.77
N LYS A 79 10.71 42.01 36.06
CA LYS A 79 10.02 42.74 37.13
C LYS A 79 10.60 42.35 38.48
#